data_AF-A0AAV1L7K0-F1
#
_entry.id   AF-A0AAV1L7K0-F1
#
_cell.length_a   1.000
_cell.length_b   1.000
_cell.length_c   1.000
_cell.angle_alpha   90.00
_cell.angle_beta   90.00
_cell.angle_gamma   90.00
#
_symmetry.space_group_name_H-M   'P 1'
#
loop_
_entity.id
_entity.type
_entity.pdbx_description
1 polymer ?
#
loop_
_entity_poly.entity_id
_entity_poly.type
_entity_poly.pdbx_seq_one_letter_code
_entity_poly.pdbx_strand_id
1 'polypeptide(L)'
;MKRHFDNGDRRTWLLGDDGYPLEPWLMTPIKNQHLGTPERRYTDAHGSARNIIERCFGVLKSVFRCLSHQRQLMYEPYTAGLIVNACAVLHNMRIKYRLLEPYVTTSTEIIVYSYNDDGLEDTGNNVV
;
A
#
# COMPACT_ATOMS: atom_id res chain seq x y z
N MET A 1 2.14 16.66 -1.82
CA MET A 1 2.92 16.56 -3.07
C MET A 1 2.94 17.85 -3.87
N LYS A 2 1.80 18.48 -4.20
CA LYS A 2 1.78 19.80 -4.86
C LYS A 2 2.74 20.84 -4.23
N ARG A 3 2.70 21.00 -2.90
CA ARG A 3 3.62 21.90 -2.19
C ARG A 3 5.11 21.58 -2.41
N HIS A 4 5.48 20.31 -2.48
CA HIS A 4 6.87 19.91 -2.75
C HIS A 4 7.28 20.27 -4.17
N PHE A 5 6.40 20.00 -5.13
CA PHE A 5 6.58 20.41 -6.52
C PHE A 5 6.71 21.92 -6.69
N ASP A 6 5.83 22.69 -6.04
CA ASP A 6 5.85 24.16 -6.04
C ASP A 6 7.15 24.70 -5.41
N ASN A 7 7.71 23.99 -4.43
CA ASN A 7 9.01 24.29 -3.81
C ASN A 7 10.22 23.81 -4.64
N GLY A 8 10.00 23.26 -5.85
CA GLY A 8 11.06 22.85 -6.77
C GLY A 8 11.48 21.39 -6.69
N ASP A 9 10.87 20.56 -5.83
CA ASP A 9 11.12 19.11 -5.85
C ASP A 9 10.48 18.48 -7.09
N ARG A 10 11.32 17.88 -7.94
CA ARG A 10 10.92 17.22 -9.20
C ARG A 10 11.28 15.74 -9.22
N ARG A 11 11.72 15.16 -8.11
CA ARG A 11 12.18 13.77 -8.04
C ARG A 11 11.12 12.80 -7.54
N THR A 12 9.95 13.32 -7.19
CA THR A 12 8.90 12.56 -6.53
C THR A 12 7.56 12.76 -7.23
N TRP A 13 6.83 11.66 -7.40
CA TRP A 13 5.49 11.66 -7.97
C TRP A 13 4.55 10.87 -7.07
N LEU A 14 3.30 11.32 -7.01
CA LEU A 14 2.21 10.56 -6.43
C LEU A 14 1.62 9.63 -7.50
N LEU A 15 1.22 8.42 -7.12
CA LEU A 15 0.48 7.52 -8.01
C LEU A 15 -1.02 7.64 -7.73
N GLY A 16 -1.74 8.26 -8.65
CA GLY A 16 -3.19 8.39 -8.63
C GLY A 16 -3.90 7.20 -9.26
N ASP A 17 -5.20 7.07 -9.00
CA ASP A 17 -6.08 6.20 -9.78
C ASP A 17 -6.58 6.95 -11.01
N ASP A 18 -7.45 6.30 -11.77
CA ASP A 18 -7.99 6.83 -13.01
C ASP A 18 -9.10 7.88 -12.81
N GLY A 19 -9.49 8.14 -11.57
CA GLY A 19 -10.43 9.19 -11.16
C GLY A 19 -9.76 10.54 -10.91
N TYR A 20 -8.43 10.59 -10.85
CA TYR A 20 -7.67 11.84 -10.73
C TYR A 20 -7.18 12.34 -12.10
N PRO A 21 -7.02 13.66 -12.27
CA PRO A 21 -6.33 14.21 -13.44
C PRO A 21 -4.84 13.90 -13.41
N LEU A 22 -4.23 13.81 -14.58
CA LEU A 22 -2.77 13.79 -14.71
C LEU A 22 -2.20 15.18 -14.37
N GLU A 23 -1.27 15.24 -13.43
CA GLU A 23 -0.59 16.48 -13.03
C GLU A 23 0.93 16.29 -13.04
N PRO A 24 1.72 17.38 -13.08
CA PRO A 24 3.19 17.30 -13.06
C PRO A 24 3.80 16.53 -11.86
N TRP A 25 3.03 16.36 -10.79
CA TRP A 25 3.39 15.68 -9.53
C TRP A 25 2.46 14.49 -9.20
N LEU A 26 1.50 14.15 -10.09
CA LEU A 26 0.54 13.07 -9.94
C LEU A 26 0.45 12.27 -11.24
N MET A 27 0.97 11.05 -11.22
CA MET A 27 0.88 10.12 -12.33
C MET A 27 -0.44 9.35 -12.25
N THR A 28 -1.10 9.15 -13.37
CA THR A 28 -2.36 8.38 -13.47
C THR A 28 -2.23 7.36 -14.61
N PRO A 29 -2.99 6.24 -14.56
CA PRO A 29 -2.91 5.24 -15.61
C PRO A 29 -3.47 5.78 -16.93
N ILE A 30 -2.89 5.37 -18.05
CA ILE A 30 -3.38 5.76 -19.37
C ILE A 30 -4.45 4.77 -19.81
N LYS A 31 -5.63 5.27 -20.21
CA LYS A 31 -6.78 4.47 -20.66
C LYS A 31 -6.63 4.02 -22.12
N ASN A 32 -7.36 2.99 -22.52
CA ASN A 32 -7.48 2.52 -23.91
C ASN A 32 -6.14 2.20 -24.61
N GLN A 33 -5.25 1.48 -23.91
CA GLN A 33 -3.93 1.14 -24.43
C GLN A 33 -3.94 -0.12 -25.29
N HIS A 34 -3.30 -0.04 -26.45
CA HIS A 34 -3.08 -1.19 -27.32
C HIS A 34 -1.99 -2.11 -26.76
N LEU A 35 -2.08 -3.39 -27.06
CA LEU A 35 -1.07 -4.37 -26.64
C LEU A 35 0.29 -4.05 -27.30
N GLY A 36 1.37 -4.20 -26.51
CA GLY A 36 2.73 -4.01 -26.99
C GLY A 36 3.22 -2.56 -27.05
N THR A 37 2.40 -1.57 -26.67
CA THR A 37 2.83 -0.17 -26.69
C THR A 37 3.59 0.25 -25.42
N PRO A 38 4.46 1.28 -25.49
CA PRO A 38 5.13 1.84 -24.31
C PRO A 38 4.14 2.32 -23.22
N GLU A 39 3.02 2.87 -23.63
CA GLU A 39 1.95 3.33 -22.74
C GLU A 39 1.31 2.17 -21.99
N ARG A 40 1.14 1.02 -22.65
CA ARG A 40 0.67 -0.20 -21.98
C ARG A 40 1.66 -0.65 -20.90
N ARG A 41 2.95 -0.68 -21.23
CA ARG A 41 4.01 -1.01 -20.27
C ARG A 41 4.01 -0.06 -19.07
N TYR A 42 3.81 1.23 -19.31
CA TYR A 42 3.68 2.22 -18.25
C TYR A 42 2.46 1.92 -17.36
N THR A 43 1.28 1.71 -17.94
CA THR A 43 0.06 1.44 -17.17
C THR A 43 0.16 0.13 -16.37
N ASP A 44 0.79 -0.91 -16.93
CA ASP A 44 1.03 -2.17 -16.23
C ASP A 44 1.99 -1.97 -15.03
N ALA A 45 3.07 -1.21 -15.20
CA ALA A 45 4.00 -0.87 -14.12
C ALA A 45 3.32 -0.01 -13.04
N HIS A 46 2.51 0.97 -13.44
CA HIS A 46 1.72 1.83 -12.57
C HIS A 46 0.74 1.00 -11.72
N GLY A 47 0.02 0.08 -12.35
CA GLY A 47 -0.90 -0.83 -11.68
C GLY A 47 -0.19 -1.76 -10.69
N SER A 48 0.97 -2.31 -11.07
CA SER A 48 1.77 -3.17 -10.19
C SER A 48 2.25 -2.42 -8.93
N ALA A 49 2.74 -1.19 -9.09
CA ALA A 49 3.13 -0.36 -7.96
C ALA A 49 1.96 -0.05 -7.01
N ARG A 50 0.76 0.20 -7.56
CA ARG A 50 -0.46 0.43 -6.77
C ARG A 50 -0.99 -0.81 -6.06
N ASN A 51 -0.81 -1.99 -6.63
CA ASN A 51 -1.29 -3.25 -6.06
C ASN A 51 -0.80 -3.46 -4.62
N ILE A 52 0.41 -2.98 -4.29
CA ILE A 52 0.97 -3.06 -2.94
C ILE A 52 0.08 -2.34 -1.92
N ILE A 53 -0.32 -1.10 -2.20
CA ILE A 53 -1.12 -0.32 -1.26
C ILE A 53 -2.57 -0.81 -1.20
N GLU A 54 -3.11 -1.28 -2.33
CA GLU A 54 -4.45 -1.86 -2.41
C GLU A 54 -4.55 -3.15 -1.58
N ARG A 55 -3.54 -4.02 -1.65
CA ARG A 55 -3.42 -5.21 -0.79
C ARG A 55 -3.31 -4.83 0.68
N CYS A 56 -2.47 -3.85 1.01
CA CYS A 56 -2.33 -3.36 2.38
C CYS A 56 -3.68 -2.88 2.95
N PHE A 57 -4.43 -2.10 2.19
CA PHE A 57 -5.77 -1.68 2.60
C PHE A 57 -6.75 -2.84 2.71
N GLY A 58 -6.67 -3.84 1.84
CA GLY A 58 -7.46 -5.07 1.94
C GLY A 58 -7.24 -5.78 3.27
N VAL A 59 -5.98 -5.97 3.67
CA VAL A 59 -5.59 -6.58 4.95
C VAL A 59 -6.08 -5.73 6.13
N LEU A 60 -5.85 -4.41 6.12
CA LEU A 60 -6.29 -3.55 7.21
C LEU A 60 -7.82 -3.58 7.39
N LYS A 61 -8.60 -3.57 6.29
CA LYS A 61 -10.07 -3.65 6.34
C LYS A 61 -10.59 -5.01 6.78
N SER A 62 -9.88 -6.10 6.44
CA SER A 62 -10.29 -7.46 6.82
C SER A 62 -10.05 -7.72 8.31
N VAL A 63 -8.99 -7.17 8.87
CA VAL A 63 -8.62 -7.25 10.29
C VAL A 63 -9.43 -6.27 11.12
N PHE A 64 -9.39 -4.98 10.77
CA PHE A 64 -10.01 -3.90 11.51
C PHE A 64 -11.30 -3.49 10.80
N ARG A 65 -12.40 -4.16 11.16
CA ARG A 65 -13.70 -3.96 10.51
C ARG A 65 -14.26 -2.54 10.64
N CYS A 66 -13.75 -1.72 11.56
CA CYS A 66 -14.03 -0.29 11.64
C CYS A 66 -13.51 0.51 10.42
N LEU A 67 -12.61 -0.06 9.62
CA LEU A 67 -12.13 0.54 8.36
C LEU A 67 -12.89 0.02 7.13
N SER A 68 -13.77 -0.97 7.31
CA SER A 68 -14.54 -1.57 6.22
C SER A 68 -15.61 -0.59 5.72
N HIS A 69 -15.93 -0.66 4.43
CA HIS A 69 -16.99 0.14 3.83
C HIS A 69 -18.37 -0.09 4.48
N GLN A 70 -18.60 -1.29 5.02
CA GLN A 70 -19.84 -1.61 5.74
C GLN A 70 -19.96 -0.88 7.10
N ARG A 71 -18.85 -0.37 7.64
CA ARG A 71 -18.80 0.36 8.90
C ARG A 71 -17.99 1.65 8.70
N GLN A 72 -18.54 2.54 7.88
CA GLN A 72 -17.91 3.82 7.60
C GLN A 72 -17.63 4.57 8.91
N LEU A 73 -16.44 5.16 9.00
CA LEU A 73 -16.06 6.01 10.13
C LEU A 73 -16.84 7.33 10.04
N MET A 74 -17.87 7.48 10.86
CA MET A 74 -18.63 8.73 11.01
C MET A 74 -17.89 9.68 11.97
N TYR A 75 -16.64 10.00 11.64
CA TYR A 75 -15.77 10.88 12.42
C TYR A 75 -15.20 11.98 11.53
N GLU A 76 -14.89 13.13 12.14
CA GLU A 76 -14.12 14.17 11.48
C GLU A 76 -12.79 13.61 10.92
N PRO A 77 -12.29 14.13 9.78
CA PRO A 77 -11.11 13.58 9.10
C PRO A 77 -9.88 13.42 10.00
N TYR A 78 -9.69 14.34 10.95
CA TYR A 78 -8.62 14.27 11.93
C TYR A 78 -8.72 13.02 12.82
N THR A 79 -9.89 12.80 13.42
CA THR A 79 -10.16 11.64 14.28
C THR A 79 -10.14 10.34 13.49
N ALA A 80 -10.68 10.33 12.27
CA ALA A 80 -10.59 9.18 11.37
C ALA A 80 -9.12 8.83 11.07
N GLY A 81 -8.27 9.82 10.85
CA GLY A 81 -6.82 9.65 10.68
C GLY A 81 -6.14 9.02 11.91
N LEU A 82 -6.53 9.43 13.12
CA LEU A 82 -6.03 8.81 14.36
C LEU A 82 -6.42 7.33 14.47
N ILE A 83 -7.65 6.98 14.11
CA ILE A 83 -8.13 5.59 14.10
C ILE A 83 -7.33 4.75 13.09
N VAL A 84 -7.14 5.26 11.87
CA VAL A 84 -6.32 4.59 10.84
C VAL A 84 -4.89 4.37 11.32
N ASN A 85 -4.26 5.38 11.94
CA ASN A 85 -2.92 5.27 12.50
C ASN A 85 -2.85 4.21 13.61
N ALA A 86 -3.84 4.17 14.52
CA ALA A 86 -3.92 3.15 15.55
C ALA A 86 -4.01 1.73 14.94
N CYS A 87 -4.84 1.54 13.91
CA CYS A 87 -4.92 0.27 13.19
C CYS A 87 -3.58 -0.13 12.54
N ALA A 88 -2.84 0.82 11.96
CA ALA A 88 -1.53 0.55 11.38
C ALA A 88 -0.50 0.15 12.46
N VAL A 89 -0.47 0.85 13.60
CA VAL A 89 0.39 0.50 14.74
C VAL A 89 0.08 -0.90 15.25
N LEU A 90 -1.20 -1.22 15.46
CA LEU A 90 -1.63 -2.55 15.90
C LEU A 90 -1.28 -3.62 14.86
N HIS A 91 -1.42 -3.34 13.57
CA HIS A 91 -0.99 -4.26 12.51
C HIS A 91 0.51 -4.55 12.58
N ASN A 92 1.34 -3.52 12.75
CA ASN A 92 2.78 -3.68 12.89
C ASN A 92 3.14 -4.51 14.13
N MET A 93 2.44 -4.30 15.26
CA MET A 93 2.61 -5.13 16.45
C MET A 93 2.25 -6.60 16.17
N ARG A 94 1.15 -6.86 15.45
CA ARG A 94 0.75 -8.22 15.08
C ARG A 94 1.81 -8.93 14.23
N ILE A 95 2.42 -8.23 13.27
CA ILE A 95 3.53 -8.77 12.48
C ILE A 95 4.72 -9.06 13.39
N LYS A 96 5.15 -8.07 14.18
CA LYS A 96 6.32 -8.18 15.08
C LYS A 96 6.22 -9.35 16.05
N TYR A 97 5.02 -9.59 16.62
CA TYR A 97 4.78 -10.67 17.57
C TYR A 97 4.23 -11.94 16.92
N ARG A 98 4.23 -12.03 15.58
CA ARG A 98 3.75 -13.20 14.81
C ARG A 98 2.33 -13.65 15.19
N LEU A 99 1.45 -12.68 15.49
CA LEU A 99 0.03 -12.89 15.86
C LEU A 99 -0.90 -12.97 14.64
N LEU A 100 -0.37 -13.45 13.51
CA LEU A 100 -1.11 -13.51 12.26
C LEU A 100 -1.84 -14.86 12.18
N GLU A 101 -3.15 -14.84 12.40
CA GLU A 101 -4.01 -15.91 11.91
C GLU A 101 -4.06 -15.85 10.37
N PRO A 102 -4.14 -17.00 9.68
CA PRO A 102 -4.21 -17.02 8.21
C PRO A 102 -5.48 -16.29 7.74
N TYR A 103 -5.31 -15.18 7.00
CA TYR A 103 -6.43 -14.46 6.40
C TYR A 103 -6.70 -14.97 4.99
N VAL A 104 -7.91 -15.47 4.77
CA VAL A 104 -8.46 -15.67 3.43
C VAL A 104 -8.99 -14.32 2.93
N THR A 105 -8.31 -13.71 1.96
CA THR A 105 -8.87 -12.55 1.25
C THR A 105 -9.71 -13.06 0.09
N THR A 106 -11.03 -12.91 0.18
CA THR A 106 -11.95 -13.21 -0.93
C THR A 106 -11.83 -12.12 -1.98
N SER A 107 -10.78 -12.19 -2.81
CA SER A 107 -10.70 -11.70 -4.19
C SER A 107 -9.28 -11.94 -4.68
N THR A 108 -9.13 -12.97 -5.52
CA THR A 108 -7.89 -13.57 -6.04
C THR A 108 -7.10 -14.37 -5.00
N GLU A 109 -6.90 -15.65 -5.33
CA GLU A 109 -6.25 -16.71 -4.54
C GLU A 109 -4.78 -16.37 -4.20
N ILE A 110 -4.56 -15.48 -3.25
CA ILE A 110 -3.25 -15.27 -2.65
C ILE A 110 -3.42 -15.44 -1.14
N ILE A 111 -3.04 -16.63 -0.66
CA ILE A 111 -2.70 -16.82 0.75
C ILE A 111 -1.44 -15.99 0.96
N VAL A 112 -1.56 -14.86 1.66
CA VAL A 112 -0.40 -14.12 2.13
C VAL A 112 0.18 -14.95 3.28
N TYR A 113 1.10 -15.86 2.94
CA TYR A 113 1.99 -16.45 3.93
C TYR A 113 2.79 -15.31 4.54
N SER A 114 2.91 -15.35 5.86
CA SER A 114 3.69 -14.43 6.68
C SER A 114 5.00 -14.05 6.00
N TYR A 115 5.32 -12.76 6.01
CA TYR A 115 6.67 -12.28 5.72
C TYR A 115 7.61 -12.95 6.73
N ASN A 116 8.32 -14.00 6.29
CA ASN A 116 9.36 -14.64 7.08
C ASN A 116 10.57 -13.72 7.05
N ASP A 117 10.65 -12.84 8.03
CA ASP A 117 11.90 -12.18 8.42
C ASP A 117 12.71 -13.21 9.24
N ASP A 118 13.31 -14.17 8.53
CA ASP A 118 14.41 -14.95 9.06
C ASP A 118 15.64 -14.04 8.92
N GLY A 119 15.87 -13.26 9.97
CA GLY A 119 16.98 -12.33 10.06
C GLY A 119 18.30 -13.02 9.68
N LEU A 120 19.07 -12.34 8.83
CA LEU A 120 20.51 -12.54 8.76
C LEU A 120 21.07 -12.20 10.16
N GLU A 121 21.24 -13.23 10.97
CA GLU A 121 22.10 -13.19 12.14
C GLU A 121 23.53 -12.93 11.66
N ASP A 122 23.99 -11.69 11.80
CA ASP A 122 25.40 -11.36 11.91
C ASP A 122 25.95 -12.03 13.17
N THR A 123 26.28 -13.32 13.06
CA THR A 123 27.18 -13.97 14.00
C THR A 123 28.58 -13.78 13.46
N GLY A 124 29.23 -12.73 13.94
CA GLY A 124 30.68 -12.61 13.89
C GLY A 124 31.31 -13.88 14.43
N ASN A 125 31.95 -14.63 13.54
CA ASN A 125 32.89 -15.68 13.90
C ASN A 125 34.28 -15.23 13.47
N ASN A 126 34.96 -14.59 14.42
CA ASN A 126 36.42 -14.58 14.49
C ASN A 126 36.87 -16.03 14.70
N VAL A 127 37.54 -16.60 13.71
CA VAL A 127 38.51 -17.67 13.90
C VAL A 127 39.77 -17.27 13.15
N VAL A 128 40.77 -16.91 13.96
CA VAL A 128 42.23 -16.78 13.73
C VAL A 128 42.73 -16.83 12.30
#